data_AF-A0A354IBZ3-F1
#
_entry.id   AF-A0A354IBZ3-F1
#
_cell.length_a   1.000
_cell.length_b   1.000
_cell.length_c   1.000
_cell.angle_alpha   90.00
_cell.angle_beta   90.00
_cell.angle_gamma   90.00
#
_symmetry.space_group_name_H-M   'P 1'
#
loop_
_entity.id
_entity.type
_entity.pdbx_description
1 polymer ?
#
loop_
_entity_poly.entity_id
_entity_poly.type
_entity_poly.pdbx_seq_one_letter_code
_entity_poly.pdbx_strand_id
1 'polypeptide(L)'
;MLNNTASKAGILLTGKSLLDYVNEGSNSMGNGLLNALDKGSNIADPAKKSSYEKLGKEADSLSKQAALFLPEKDTLFDKARESKDNKEIYNAIEALAESYNNTLSTLQSSSSSLDEYYAQMLREAADENH
;
A
#
# COMPACT_ATOMS: atom_id res chain seq x y z
N MET A 1 3.67 16.16 2.22
CA MET A 1 2.29 15.86 1.82
C MET A 1 1.66 14.76 2.67
N LEU A 2 2.44 13.81 3.21
CA LEU A 2 2.05 12.78 4.19
C LEU A 2 1.01 13.18 5.25
N ASN A 3 1.19 14.32 5.94
CA ASN A 3 0.28 14.73 7.04
C ASN A 3 -1.14 15.06 6.55
N ASN A 4 -1.29 15.61 5.33
CA ASN A 4 -2.60 15.92 4.74
C ASN A 4 -3.31 14.66 4.24
N THR A 5 -2.54 13.72 3.69
CA THR A 5 -3.01 12.41 3.21
C THR A 5 -3.48 11.53 4.37
N ALA A 6 -2.69 11.48 5.46
CA ALA A 6 -3.08 10.84 6.70
C ALA A 6 -4.33 11.48 7.33
N SER A 7 -4.38 12.82 7.37
CA SER A 7 -5.55 13.54 7.89
C SER A 7 -6.81 13.29 7.06
N LYS A 8 -6.72 13.22 5.72
CA LYS A 8 -7.86 12.90 4.84
C LYS A 8 -8.37 11.46 5.04
N ALA A 9 -7.46 10.52 5.28
CA ALA A 9 -7.78 9.15 5.67
C ALA A 9 -8.24 9.03 7.14
N GLY A 10 -8.29 10.12 7.91
CA GLY A 10 -8.63 10.04 9.34
C GLY A 10 -7.58 9.32 10.20
N ILE A 11 -6.36 9.14 9.68
CA ILE A 11 -5.21 8.60 10.42
C ILE A 11 -4.53 9.77 11.13
N LEU A 12 -4.66 9.82 12.45
CA LEU A 12 -3.99 10.82 13.28
C LEU A 12 -2.49 10.48 13.39
N LEU A 13 -1.65 11.17 12.61
CA LEU A 13 -0.19 11.03 12.62
C LEU A 13 0.48 11.69 13.85
N THR A 14 -0.23 11.78 14.97
CA THR A 14 0.14 12.58 16.16
C THR A 14 1.27 11.99 17.01
N GLY A 15 1.92 10.91 16.61
CA GLY A 15 2.99 10.27 17.40
C GLY A 15 2.54 9.68 18.75
N LYS A 16 1.26 9.81 19.10
CA LYS A 16 0.63 9.18 20.28
C LYS A 16 0.33 7.73 19.96
N SER A 17 0.86 6.83 20.78
CA SER A 17 0.54 5.42 20.73
C SER A 17 -0.89 5.18 21.19
N LEU A 18 -1.48 4.03 20.84
CA LEU A 18 -2.77 3.61 21.40
C LEU A 18 -2.72 3.54 22.94
N LEU A 19 -1.54 3.27 23.51
CA LEU A 19 -1.31 3.28 24.96
C LEU A 19 -1.47 4.68 25.55
N ASP A 20 -1.04 5.73 24.85
CA ASP A 20 -1.17 7.11 25.31
C ASP A 20 -2.64 7.54 25.37
N TYR A 21 -3.49 7.06 24.45
CA TYR A 21 -4.93 7.30 24.46
C TYR A 21 -5.67 6.53 25.57
N VAL A 22 -5.16 5.35 25.93
CA VAL A 22 -5.67 4.57 27.07
C VAL A 22 -5.22 5.19 28.39
N ASN A 23 -4.01 5.76 28.43
CA ASN A 23 -3.39 6.34 29.61
C ASN A 23 -3.83 7.79 29.88
N GLU A 24 -4.25 8.56 28.85
CA GLU A 24 -4.95 9.85 28.97
C GLU A 24 -6.41 9.64 29.43
N GLY A 25 -6.57 8.92 30.55
CA GLY A 25 -7.83 8.53 31.14
C GLY A 25 -8.87 9.65 31.09
N SER A 26 -10.02 9.32 30.51
CA SER A 26 -11.25 10.11 30.44
C SER A 26 -11.21 11.38 29.56
N ASN A 27 -11.68 11.21 28.32
CA ASN A 27 -12.89 11.90 27.85
C ASN A 27 -13.45 11.24 26.58
N SER A 28 -14.63 10.60 26.73
CA SER A 28 -15.58 10.16 25.68
C SER A 28 -15.13 9.18 24.56
N MET A 29 -13.85 8.93 24.31
CA MET A 29 -13.40 8.16 23.13
C MET A 29 -12.86 6.74 23.44
N GLY A 30 -12.37 6.49 24.66
CA GLY A 30 -11.80 5.19 25.07
C GLY A 30 -12.80 4.03 25.07
N ASN A 31 -14.04 4.28 25.53
CA ASN A 31 -15.13 3.30 25.44
C ASN A 31 -15.65 3.12 24.01
N GLY A 32 -15.40 4.07 23.11
CA GLY A 32 -15.86 4.00 21.72
C GLY A 32 -15.02 3.03 20.88
N LEU A 33 -13.70 3.14 20.98
CA LEU A 33 -12.77 2.24 20.28
C LEU A 33 -12.77 0.83 20.84
N LEU A 34 -12.79 0.67 22.17
CA LEU A 34 -12.84 -0.65 22.79
C LEU A 34 -14.19 -1.35 22.52
N ASN A 35 -15.30 -0.62 22.57
CA ASN A 35 -16.60 -1.18 22.16
C ASN A 35 -16.72 -1.38 20.65
N ALA A 36 -16.01 -0.62 19.81
CA ALA A 36 -15.95 -0.86 18.36
C ALA A 36 -15.11 -2.10 18.03
N LEU A 37 -14.09 -2.38 18.84
CA LEU A 37 -13.30 -3.62 18.78
C LEU A 37 -14.13 -4.81 19.27
N ASP A 38 -14.89 -4.64 20.35
CA ASP A 38 -15.78 -5.67 20.94
C ASP A 38 -17.01 -5.95 20.06
N LYS A 39 -17.63 -4.92 19.48
CA LYS A 39 -18.64 -5.06 18.39
C LYS A 39 -18.00 -5.47 17.06
N GLY A 40 -16.68 -5.41 16.97
CA GLY A 40 -15.85 -5.74 15.82
C GLY A 40 -15.49 -7.22 15.75
N SER A 41 -16.37 -8.14 16.17
CA SER A 41 -16.20 -9.59 15.96
C SER A 41 -16.14 -10.00 14.47
N ASN A 42 -15.96 -9.04 13.56
CA ASN A 42 -15.62 -9.19 12.15
C ASN A 42 -14.09 -9.27 11.92
N ILE A 43 -13.25 -9.33 12.97
CA ILE A 43 -11.81 -9.64 12.87
C ILE A 43 -11.57 -11.00 12.16
N ALA A 44 -12.58 -11.88 12.16
CA ALA A 44 -12.58 -13.16 11.47
C ALA A 44 -13.48 -13.21 10.22
N ASP A 45 -13.77 -12.07 9.58
CA ASP A 45 -14.53 -12.07 8.32
C ASP A 45 -13.66 -12.67 7.18
N PRO A 46 -13.98 -13.87 6.67
CA PRO A 46 -13.17 -14.54 5.66
C PRO A 46 -13.06 -13.72 4.36
N ALA A 47 -14.05 -12.88 4.07
CA ALA A 47 -14.04 -11.99 2.92
C ALA A 47 -12.92 -10.94 3.05
N LYS A 48 -12.74 -10.36 4.24
CA LYS A 48 -11.67 -9.39 4.51
C LYS A 48 -10.30 -10.05 4.45
N LYS A 49 -10.16 -11.25 5.04
CA LYS A 49 -8.93 -12.04 4.97
C LYS A 49 -8.53 -12.32 3.51
N SER A 50 -9.47 -12.76 2.67
CA SER A 50 -9.22 -13.02 1.26
C SER A 50 -8.79 -11.75 0.50
N SER A 51 -9.39 -10.59 0.81
CA SER A 51 -9.01 -9.31 0.22
C SER A 51 -7.58 -8.89 0.60
N TYR A 52 -7.19 -9.05 1.87
CA TYR A 52 -5.81 -8.76 2.30
C TYR A 52 -4.78 -9.73 1.70
N GLU A 53 -5.12 -11.02 1.57
CA GLU A 53 -4.26 -11.98 0.88
C GLU A 53 -4.07 -11.65 -0.60
N LYS A 54 -5.12 -11.17 -1.28
CA LYS A 54 -5.03 -10.68 -2.65
C LYS A 54 -4.13 -9.44 -2.73
N LEU A 55 -4.35 -8.46 -1.86
CA LEU A 55 -3.52 -7.26 -1.79
C LEU A 55 -2.04 -7.60 -1.57
N GLY A 56 -1.74 -8.55 -0.67
CA GLY A 56 -0.38 -9.01 -0.44
C GLY A 56 0.26 -9.61 -1.69
N LYS A 57 -0.48 -10.41 -2.46
CA LYS A 57 0.01 -11.00 -3.73
C LYS A 57 0.28 -9.93 -4.79
N GLU A 58 -0.61 -8.96 -4.95
CA GLU A 58 -0.43 -7.86 -5.91
C GLU A 58 0.78 -7.00 -5.51
N ALA A 59 0.92 -6.67 -4.22
CA ALA A 59 2.07 -5.93 -3.70
C ALA A 59 3.40 -6.68 -3.88
N ASP A 60 3.42 -8.00 -3.63
CA ASP A 60 4.58 -8.85 -3.89
C ASP A 60 4.94 -8.89 -5.38
N SER A 61 3.94 -8.92 -6.25
CA SER A 61 4.13 -8.86 -7.71
C SER A 61 4.76 -7.53 -8.12
N LEU A 62 4.20 -6.41 -7.66
CA LEU A 62 4.72 -5.06 -7.92
C LEU A 62 6.16 -4.91 -7.43
N SER A 63 6.46 -5.37 -6.21
CA SER A 63 7.81 -5.33 -5.65
C SER A 63 8.81 -6.13 -6.48
N LYS A 64 8.43 -7.33 -6.94
CA LYS A 64 9.26 -8.15 -7.82
C LYS A 64 9.54 -7.50 -9.17
N GLN A 65 8.53 -6.89 -9.79
CA GLN A 65 8.70 -6.19 -11.07
C GLN A 65 9.56 -4.94 -10.90
N ALA A 66 9.34 -4.15 -9.86
CA ALA A 66 10.14 -2.95 -9.57
C ALA A 66 11.61 -3.31 -9.31
N ALA A 67 11.88 -4.44 -8.67
CA ALA A 67 13.23 -4.91 -8.40
C ALA A 67 14.04 -5.26 -9.66
N LEU A 68 13.40 -5.43 -10.83
CA LEU A 68 14.10 -5.63 -12.11
C LEU A 68 14.80 -4.36 -12.63
N PHE A 69 14.37 -3.19 -12.15
CA PHE A 69 14.90 -1.89 -12.54
C PHE A 69 15.93 -1.33 -11.56
N LEU A 70 16.19 -2.04 -10.45
CA LEU A 70 17.19 -1.63 -9.47
C LEU A 70 18.61 -1.97 -9.98
N PRO A 71 19.59 -1.08 -9.72
CA PRO A 71 20.95 -1.20 -10.27
C PRO A 71 21.77 -2.37 -9.73
N GLU A 72 21.32 -3.06 -8.67
CA GLU A 72 22.05 -4.18 -8.04
C GLU A 72 21.89 -5.52 -8.76
N LYS A 73 20.93 -5.68 -9.67
CA LYS A 73 20.75 -6.92 -10.45
C LYS A 73 21.29 -6.72 -11.85
N ASP A 74 22.14 -7.64 -12.33
CA ASP A 74 22.67 -7.72 -13.71
C ASP A 74 21.67 -7.16 -14.71
N THR A 75 21.93 -5.92 -15.16
CA THR A 75 20.83 -5.02 -15.44
C THR A 75 20.10 -5.48 -16.69
N LEU A 76 18.78 -5.50 -16.61
CA LEU A 76 17.89 -5.66 -17.77
C LEU A 76 18.36 -4.79 -18.95
N PHE A 77 18.93 -3.62 -18.62
CA PHE A 77 19.53 -2.67 -19.55
C PHE A 77 20.87 -3.12 -20.13
N ASP A 78 21.75 -3.78 -19.37
CA ASP A 78 23.00 -4.34 -19.88
C ASP A 78 22.71 -5.46 -20.88
N LYS A 79 21.76 -6.35 -20.57
CA LYS A 79 21.31 -7.40 -21.50
C LYS A 79 20.72 -6.81 -22.78
N ALA A 80 19.89 -5.78 -22.68
CA ALA A 80 19.34 -5.10 -23.85
C ALA A 80 20.43 -4.39 -24.67
N ARG A 81 21.44 -3.81 -24.02
CA ARG A 81 22.58 -3.16 -24.68
C ARG A 81 23.47 -4.15 -25.43
N GLU A 82 23.71 -5.32 -24.86
CA GLU A 82 24.48 -6.40 -25.49
C GLU A 82 23.73 -7.06 -26.66
N SER A 83 22.44 -7.37 -26.47
CA SER A 83 21.59 -8.02 -27.46
C SER A 83 21.05 -7.08 -28.54
N LYS A 84 21.09 -5.76 -28.31
CA LYS A 84 20.40 -4.71 -29.08
C LYS A 84 18.89 -4.94 -29.22
N ASP A 85 18.30 -5.74 -28.34
CA ASP A 85 16.87 -6.00 -28.29
C ASP A 85 16.27 -5.41 -27.00
N ASN A 86 15.34 -4.47 -27.17
CA ASN A 86 14.67 -3.79 -26.08
C ASN A 86 13.33 -4.45 -25.71
N LYS A 87 12.92 -5.54 -26.36
CA LYS A 87 11.65 -6.22 -26.09
C LYS A 87 11.52 -6.65 -24.63
N GLU A 88 12.58 -7.16 -24.03
CA GLU A 88 12.56 -7.55 -22.61
C GLU A 88 12.34 -6.35 -21.68
N ILE A 89 12.88 -5.17 -22.03
CA ILE A 89 12.63 -3.93 -21.30
C ILE A 89 11.16 -3.53 -21.43
N TYR A 90 10.62 -3.52 -22.64
CA TYR A 90 9.22 -3.14 -22.86
C TYR A 90 8.26 -4.08 -22.12
N ASN A 91 8.50 -5.38 -22.17
CA ASN A 91 7.70 -6.37 -21.44
C ASN A 91 7.80 -6.16 -19.92
N ALA A 92 8.99 -5.85 -19.40
CA ALA A 92 9.17 -5.57 -17.97
C ALA A 92 8.46 -4.27 -17.54
N ILE A 93 8.48 -3.23 -18.38
CA ILE A 93 7.77 -1.97 -18.11
C ILE A 93 6.25 -2.21 -18.13
N GLU A 94 5.74 -2.96 -19.10
CA GLU A 94 4.32 -3.34 -19.17
C GLU A 94 3.90 -4.13 -17.94
N ALA A 95 4.67 -5.14 -17.53
CA ALA A 95 4.41 -5.92 -16.31
C ALA A 95 4.46 -5.06 -15.04
N LEU A 96 5.37 -4.08 -14.96
CA LEU A 96 5.43 -3.13 -13.85
C LEU A 96 4.17 -2.24 -13.82
N ALA A 97 3.74 -1.70 -14.96
CA ALA A 97 2.55 -0.87 -15.06
C ALA A 97 1.28 -1.66 -14.72
N GLU A 98 1.16 -2.90 -15.19
CA GLU A 98 0.04 -3.80 -14.86
C GLU A 98 -0.02 -4.09 -13.35
N SER A 99 1.09 -4.50 -12.75
CA SER A 99 1.15 -4.80 -11.30
C SER A 99 0.88 -3.57 -10.44
N TYR A 100 1.31 -2.38 -10.87
CA TYR A 100 0.98 -1.11 -10.24
C TYR A 100 -0.54 -0.85 -10.28
N ASN A 101 -1.15 -0.95 -11.46
CA ASN A 101 -2.58 -0.72 -11.65
C ASN A 101 -3.44 -1.73 -10.86
N ASN A 102 -3.05 -2.99 -10.82
CA ASN A 102 -3.75 -4.03 -10.06
C ASN A 102 -3.68 -3.78 -8.55
N THR A 103 -2.50 -3.37 -8.04
CA THR A 103 -2.32 -3.01 -6.63
C THR A 103 -3.19 -1.80 -6.27
N LEU A 104 -3.18 -0.76 -7.11
CA LEU A 104 -4.00 0.43 -6.91
C LEU A 104 -5.50 0.11 -6.95
N SER A 105 -5.95 -0.69 -7.92
CA SER A 105 -7.35 -1.12 -8.01
C SER A 105 -7.78 -1.92 -6.78
N THR A 106 -6.89 -2.77 -6.25
CA THR A 106 -7.17 -3.56 -5.04
C THR A 106 -7.30 -2.67 -3.81
N LEU A 107 -6.42 -1.67 -3.67
CA LEU A 107 -6.50 -0.66 -2.59
C LEU A 107 -7.72 0.24 -2.70
N GLN A 108 -8.17 0.58 -3.91
CA GLN A 108 -9.37 1.40 -4.11
C GLN A 108 -10.68 0.63 -3.95
N SER A 109 -10.64 -0.70 -4.08
CA SER A 109 -11.81 -1.56 -3.93
C SER A 109 -12.20 -1.78 -2.47
N SER A 110 -11.31 -1.48 -1.53
CA SER A 110 -11.61 -1.51 -0.11
C SER A 110 -12.04 -0.12 0.39
N SER A 111 -13.01 -0.10 1.31
CA SER A 111 -13.52 1.12 1.94
C SER A 111 -12.74 1.51 3.20
N SER A 112 -11.50 1.01 3.35
CA SER A 112 -10.66 1.26 4.51
C SER A 112 -9.89 2.56 4.28
N SER A 113 -9.95 3.48 5.24
CA SER A 113 -9.11 4.68 5.23
C SER A 113 -7.61 4.38 5.10
N LEU A 114 -7.17 3.26 5.68
CA LEU A 114 -5.78 2.81 5.60
C LEU A 114 -5.38 2.46 4.17
N ASP A 115 -6.30 1.84 3.41
CA ASP A 115 -6.04 1.46 2.02
C ASP A 115 -6.09 2.69 1.10
N GLU A 116 -6.97 3.66 1.38
CA GLU A 116 -6.96 4.98 0.71
C GLU A 116 -5.63 5.72 0.93
N TYR A 117 -5.10 5.69 2.15
CA TYR A 117 -3.80 6.28 2.47
C TYR A 117 -2.67 5.63 1.66
N TYR A 118 -2.63 4.29 1.61
CA TYR A 118 -1.62 3.59 0.82
C TYR A 118 -1.78 3.80 -0.68
N ALA A 119 -3.01 3.84 -1.20
CA ALA A 119 -3.28 4.17 -2.60
C ALA A 119 -2.77 5.56 -2.97
N GLN A 120 -2.96 6.53 -2.08
CA GLN A 120 -2.47 7.89 -2.31
C GLN A 120 -0.95 7.96 -2.23
N MET A 121 -0.30 7.29 -1.28
CA MET A 121 1.17 7.22 -1.24
C MET A 121 1.74 6.56 -2.51
N LEU A 122 1.09 5.51 -3.03
CA LEU A 122 1.52 4.83 -4.25
C LEU A 122 1.49 5.79 -5.46
N ARG A 123 0.45 6.62 -5.55
CA ARG A 123 0.32 7.67 -6.58
C ARG A 123 1.34 8.78 -6.42
N GLU A 124 1.50 9.29 -5.20
CA GLU A 124 2.49 10.33 -4.90
C GLU A 124 3.90 9.85 -5.26
N ALA A 125 4.26 8.60 -4.95
CA ALA A 125 5.55 8.02 -5.33
C ALA A 125 5.75 7.91 -6.86
N ALA A 126 4.68 7.69 -7.63
CA ALA A 126 4.76 7.70 -9.09
C ALA A 126 4.89 9.13 -9.65
N ASP A 127 4.18 10.10 -9.06
CA ASP A 127 4.19 11.51 -9.47
C ASP A 127 5.51 12.23 -9.09
N GLU A 128 6.16 11.85 -7.98
CA GLU A 128 7.45 12.42 -7.55
C GLU A 128 8.63 12.03 -8.45
N ASN A 129 8.47 11.02 -9.32
CA ASN A 129 9.50 10.55 -10.25
C ASN A 129 9.36 11.14 -11.68
N HIS A 130 8.54 12.18 -11.86
CA HIS A 130 8.23 12.79 -13.15
C HIS A 130 9.03 14.05 -13.49
#